data_AF-A0A2S1JNV9-F1
#
_entry.id   AF-A0A2S1JNV9-F1
#
_cell.length_a   1.000
_cell.length_b   1.000
_cell.length_c   1.000
_cell.angle_alpha   90.00
_cell.angle_beta   90.00
_cell.angle_gamma   90.00
#
_symmetry.space_group_name_H-M   'P 1'
#
loop_
_entity.id
_entity.type
_entity.pdbx_description
1 polymer ?
#
loop_
_entity_poly.entity_id
_entity_poly.type
_entity_poly.pdbx_seq_one_letter_code
_entity_poly.pdbx_strand_id
1 'polypeptide(L)'
;MKIFQIGFNKCGTTSLNHFFLRNGYKAVHWDYGNLALKLEENFLHGRPLLSEYEEYSFFSDMELVSNRCLYAFEKFYQELDRQYPGSLFILNTRPLDKWINSRLKHGGGTYLQRFEKIYGCDREGIIRRWEYEWYRHHSNVLQYFYGRENLLLFNIEKDGGDKLKSFIGCTKINASFYRHDHRTVS
;
A
#
# COMPACT_ATOMS: atom_id res chain seq x y z
N MET A 1 -4.21 3.67 -17.76
CA MET A 1 -4.37 4.18 -16.38
C MET A 1 -3.77 3.17 -15.42
N LYS A 2 -2.94 3.60 -14.45
CA LYS A 2 -2.48 2.77 -13.33
C LYS A 2 -3.13 3.24 -12.04
N ILE A 3 -3.26 2.34 -11.07
CA ILE A 3 -3.81 2.63 -9.76
C ILE A 3 -2.86 2.05 -8.71
N PHE A 4 -2.38 2.91 -7.81
CA PHE A 4 -1.39 2.53 -6.80
C PHE A 4 -2.00 2.64 -5.41
N GLN A 5 -2.01 1.54 -4.68
CA GLN A 5 -2.23 1.57 -3.24
C GLN A 5 -0.89 1.94 -2.58
N ILE A 6 -0.90 3.06 -1.85
CA ILE A 6 0.32 3.67 -1.27
C ILE A 6 0.26 3.84 0.24
N GLY A 7 -0.73 3.31 0.95
CA GLY A 7 -0.68 3.20 2.42
C GLY A 7 0.09 1.96 2.92
N PHE A 8 0.16 1.80 4.23
CA PHE A 8 0.84 0.65 4.82
C PHE A 8 0.06 -0.66 4.64
N ASN A 9 0.76 -1.78 4.76
CA ASN A 9 0.15 -3.08 4.98
C ASN A 9 -0.75 -3.07 6.24
N LYS A 10 -1.53 -4.13 6.45
CA LYS A 10 -2.50 -4.24 7.56
C LYS A 10 -3.59 -3.15 7.58
N CYS A 11 -3.69 -2.39 6.50
CA CYS A 11 -4.76 -1.44 6.21
C CYS A 11 -5.58 -1.90 4.99
N GLY A 12 -5.92 -3.18 4.90
CA GLY A 12 -6.87 -3.69 3.88
C GLY A 12 -6.30 -3.82 2.46
N THR A 13 -4.99 -3.99 2.33
CA THR A 13 -4.29 -4.16 1.03
C THR A 13 -4.84 -5.35 0.23
N THR A 14 -5.06 -6.49 0.88
CA THR A 14 -5.69 -7.68 0.26
C THR A 14 -7.14 -7.42 -0.16
N SER A 15 -7.93 -6.71 0.67
CA SER A 15 -9.33 -6.38 0.34
C SER A 15 -9.41 -5.47 -0.89
N LEU A 16 -8.50 -4.50 -1.01
CA LEU A 16 -8.37 -3.66 -2.20
C LEU A 16 -7.97 -4.49 -3.42
N ASN A 17 -6.97 -5.37 -3.29
CA ASN A 17 -6.57 -6.25 -4.39
C ASN A 17 -7.75 -7.10 -4.92
N HIS A 18 -8.51 -7.73 -4.02
CA HIS A 18 -9.70 -8.50 -4.41
C HIS A 18 -10.77 -7.63 -5.07
N PHE A 19 -10.98 -6.40 -4.58
CA PHE A 19 -11.91 -5.47 -5.21
C PHE A 19 -11.54 -5.19 -6.68
N PHE A 20 -10.27 -4.92 -6.96
CA PHE A 20 -9.81 -4.68 -8.34
C PHE A 20 -9.88 -5.93 -9.20
N LEU A 21 -9.46 -7.10 -8.69
CA LEU A 21 -9.56 -8.37 -9.41
C LEU A 21 -11.02 -8.71 -9.79
N ARG A 22 -11.95 -8.58 -8.84
CA ARG A 22 -13.39 -8.84 -9.07
C ARG A 22 -14.01 -7.88 -10.08
N ASN A 23 -13.45 -6.67 -10.20
CA ASN A 23 -13.83 -5.69 -11.22
C ASN A 23 -13.09 -5.86 -12.56
N GLY A 24 -12.35 -6.96 -12.76
CA GLY A 24 -11.70 -7.31 -14.03
C GLY A 24 -10.36 -6.60 -14.28
N TYR A 25 -9.77 -5.94 -13.27
CA TYR A 25 -8.46 -5.34 -13.40
C TYR A 25 -7.37 -6.42 -13.28
N LYS A 26 -6.32 -6.31 -14.09
CA LYS A 26 -5.06 -6.98 -13.81
C LYS A 26 -4.44 -6.35 -12.57
N ALA A 27 -4.36 -7.10 -11.47
CA ALA A 27 -3.90 -6.59 -10.18
C ALA A 27 -2.76 -7.45 -9.64
N VAL A 28 -1.74 -6.79 -9.07
CA VAL A 28 -0.61 -7.42 -8.39
C VAL A 28 -0.57 -6.98 -6.93
N HIS A 29 -0.29 -7.93 -6.04
CA HIS A 29 -0.29 -7.72 -4.60
C HIS A 29 0.90 -8.43 -3.96
N TRP A 30 1.82 -7.65 -3.39
CA TRP A 30 3.06 -8.06 -2.73
C TRP A 30 4.08 -8.79 -3.62
N ASP A 31 3.62 -9.79 -4.35
CA ASP A 31 4.41 -10.67 -5.21
C ASP A 31 5.65 -11.23 -4.50
N TYR A 32 5.45 -11.71 -3.27
CA TYR A 32 6.51 -12.22 -2.40
C TYR A 32 7.67 -11.24 -2.15
N GLY A 33 7.41 -9.93 -2.30
CA GLY A 33 8.39 -8.85 -2.21
C GLY A 33 9.14 -8.56 -3.51
N ASN A 34 8.93 -9.36 -4.57
CA ASN A 34 9.56 -9.16 -5.88
C ASN A 34 9.12 -7.84 -6.51
N LEU A 35 7.86 -7.44 -6.31
CA LEU A 35 7.37 -6.16 -6.82
C LEU A 35 8.18 -4.99 -6.25
N ALA A 36 8.38 -4.95 -4.93
CA ALA A 36 9.16 -3.89 -4.29
C ALA A 36 10.63 -3.91 -4.75
N LEU A 37 11.23 -5.11 -4.84
CA LEU A 37 12.60 -5.30 -5.33
C LEU A 37 12.76 -4.82 -6.77
N LYS A 38 11.84 -5.17 -7.66
CA LYS A 38 11.88 -4.80 -9.07
C LYS A 38 11.74 -3.30 -9.27
N LEU A 39 10.84 -2.64 -8.52
CA LEU A 39 10.73 -1.17 -8.55
C LEU A 39 12.06 -0.50 -8.17
N GLU A 40 12.72 -0.98 -7.11
CA GLU A 40 14.03 -0.44 -6.71
C GLU A 40 15.12 -0.75 -7.73
N GLU A 41 15.17 -1.97 -8.25
CA GLU A 41 16.13 -2.38 -9.28
C GLU A 41 15.99 -1.53 -10.55
N ASN A 42 14.75 -1.30 -11.01
CA ASN A 42 14.47 -0.48 -12.17
C ASN A 42 14.88 0.97 -11.94
N PHE A 43 14.56 1.53 -10.78
CA PHE A 43 14.96 2.88 -10.41
C PHE A 43 16.49 3.05 -10.45
N LEU A 44 17.23 2.12 -9.83
CA LEU A 44 18.70 2.16 -9.77
C LEU A 44 19.36 2.05 -11.15
N HIS A 45 18.71 1.37 -12.10
CA HIS A 45 19.19 1.24 -13.48
C HIS A 45 18.62 2.29 -14.44
N GLY A 46 17.88 3.29 -13.94
CA GLY A 46 17.27 4.33 -14.79
C GLY A 46 16.18 3.80 -15.74
N ARG A 47 15.58 2.64 -15.43
CA ARG A 47 14.46 2.05 -16.18
C ARG A 47 13.12 2.59 -15.66
N PRO A 48 12.04 2.54 -16.45
CA PRO A 48 10.70 2.75 -15.94
C PRO A 48 10.42 1.83 -14.74
N LEU A 49 9.81 2.37 -13.68
CA LEU A 49 9.62 1.65 -12.41
C LEU A 49 8.85 0.34 -12.59
N LEU A 50 7.85 0.34 -13.47
CA LEU A 50 7.00 -0.81 -13.75
C LEU A 50 7.52 -1.72 -14.87
N SER A 51 8.79 -1.60 -15.27
CA SER A 51 9.37 -2.58 -16.19
C SER A 51 9.23 -4.00 -15.63
N GLU A 52 8.71 -4.92 -16.45
CA GLU A 52 8.29 -6.30 -16.11
C GLU A 52 6.94 -6.43 -15.37
N TYR A 53 6.25 -5.32 -15.09
CA TYR A 53 4.91 -5.30 -14.51
C TYR A 53 3.93 -4.42 -15.31
N GLU A 54 4.24 -4.11 -16.57
CA GLU A 54 3.49 -3.15 -17.39
C GLU A 54 2.07 -3.60 -17.67
N GLU A 55 1.78 -4.90 -17.63
CA GLU A 55 0.43 -5.42 -17.86
C GLU A 55 -0.54 -5.15 -16.71
N TYR A 56 -0.03 -4.93 -15.49
CA TYR A 56 -0.86 -4.72 -14.32
C TYR A 56 -1.41 -3.29 -14.28
N SER A 57 -2.65 -3.16 -13.81
CA SER A 57 -3.35 -1.87 -13.68
C SER A 57 -3.53 -1.46 -12.22
N PHE A 58 -3.52 -2.40 -11.27
CA PHE A 58 -3.54 -2.13 -9.84
C PHE A 58 -2.33 -2.74 -9.14
N PHE A 59 -1.69 -1.95 -8.27
CA PHE A 59 -0.50 -2.34 -7.52
C PHE A 59 -0.74 -2.12 -6.04
N SER A 60 -0.47 -3.13 -5.22
CA SER A 60 -0.65 -3.05 -3.77
C SER A 60 0.41 -3.84 -3.00
N ASP A 61 0.57 -3.45 -1.74
CA ASP A 61 1.48 -4.09 -0.78
C ASP A 61 2.92 -4.16 -1.30
N MET A 62 3.39 -3.04 -1.88
CA MET A 62 4.72 -2.89 -2.46
C MET A 62 5.79 -2.78 -1.35
N GLU A 63 5.88 -3.80 -0.50
CA GLU A 63 6.86 -3.91 0.59
C GLU A 63 7.69 -5.20 0.49
N LEU A 64 8.91 -5.10 1.03
CA LEU A 64 9.76 -6.24 1.33
C LEU A 64 10.22 -6.12 2.78
N VAL A 65 9.97 -7.16 3.57
CA VAL A 65 10.50 -7.30 4.93
C VAL A 65 11.11 -8.70 5.08
N SER A 66 12.42 -8.76 4.87
CA SER A 66 13.20 -10.00 4.95
C SER A 66 14.50 -9.78 5.76
N ASN A 67 15.65 -9.66 5.10
CA ASN A 67 16.92 -9.26 5.70
C ASN A 67 17.08 -7.74 5.81
N ARG A 68 16.23 -7.00 5.10
CA ARG A 68 16.07 -5.54 5.17
C ARG A 68 14.61 -5.17 5.02
N CYS A 69 14.30 -3.91 5.28
CA CYS A 69 12.99 -3.32 5.05
C CYS A 69 13.04 -2.41 3.82
N LEU A 70 12.10 -2.58 2.89
CA LEU A 70 11.89 -1.70 1.74
C LEU A 70 10.39 -1.42 1.60
N TYR A 71 10.00 -0.17 1.79
CA TYR A 71 8.66 0.33 1.49
C TYR A 71 8.69 1.05 0.15
N ALA A 72 8.58 0.29 -0.94
CA ALA A 72 8.60 0.86 -2.29
C ALA A 72 7.41 1.80 -2.54
N PHE A 73 6.26 1.56 -1.88
CA PHE A 73 5.12 2.47 -1.92
C PHE A 73 5.41 3.85 -1.32
N GLU A 74 6.27 3.94 -0.30
CA GLU A 74 6.70 5.21 0.31
C GLU A 74 7.84 5.82 -0.50
N LYS A 75 8.80 4.99 -0.92
CA LYS A 75 10.01 5.45 -1.61
C LYS A 75 9.73 6.00 -3.01
N PHE A 76 8.74 5.45 -3.72
CA PHE A 76 8.59 5.69 -5.17
C PHE A 76 7.25 6.30 -5.60
N TYR A 77 6.32 6.65 -4.71
CA TYR A 77 5.00 7.16 -5.15
C TYR A 77 5.09 8.43 -6.02
N GLN A 78 6.03 9.33 -5.73
CA GLN A 78 6.23 10.56 -6.52
C GLN A 78 6.77 10.23 -7.92
N GLU A 79 7.69 9.27 -8.00
CA GLU A 79 8.26 8.84 -9.27
C GLU A 79 7.24 8.04 -10.10
N LEU A 80 6.41 7.21 -9.45
CA LEU A 80 5.27 6.56 -10.11
C LEU A 80 4.28 7.60 -10.67
N ASP A 81 3.99 8.66 -9.93
CA ASP A 81 3.13 9.75 -10.39
C ASP A 81 3.74 10.49 -11.59
N ARG A 82 5.05 10.74 -11.57
CA ARG A 82 5.78 11.39 -12.66
C ARG A 82 5.87 10.54 -13.92
N GLN A 83 6.17 9.24 -13.78
CA GLN A 83 6.38 8.33 -14.91
C GLN A 83 5.06 7.86 -15.55
N TYR A 84 3.97 7.82 -14.79
CA TYR A 84 2.68 7.29 -15.24
C TYR A 84 1.58 8.36 -15.07
N PRO A 85 1.56 9.41 -15.91
CA PRO A 85 0.56 10.46 -15.83
C PRO A 85 -0.87 9.91 -15.99
N GLY A 86 -1.82 10.53 -15.30
CA GLY A 86 -3.22 10.06 -15.25
C GLY A 86 -3.45 8.82 -14.38
N SER A 87 -2.48 8.48 -13.53
CA SER A 87 -2.65 7.42 -12.53
C SER A 87 -3.37 7.92 -11.27
N LEU A 88 -4.04 6.98 -10.59
CA LEU A 88 -4.76 7.23 -9.34
C LEU A 88 -4.00 6.62 -8.15
N PHE A 89 -4.06 7.29 -7.01
CA PHE A 89 -3.37 6.89 -5.79
C PHE A 89 -4.36 6.69 -4.65
N ILE A 90 -4.23 5.58 -3.92
CA ILE A 90 -5.07 5.26 -2.77
C ILE A 90 -4.17 5.19 -1.53
N LEU A 91 -4.26 6.22 -0.69
CA LEU A 91 -3.70 6.20 0.66
C LEU A 91 -4.71 5.52 1.59
N ASN A 92 -4.62 4.20 1.70
CA ASN A 92 -5.41 3.41 2.62
C ASN A 92 -4.91 3.58 4.06
N THR A 93 -5.84 3.80 4.99
CA THR A 93 -5.52 4.13 6.39
C THR A 93 -6.53 3.50 7.36
N ARG A 94 -6.22 3.55 8.66
CA ARG A 94 -7.08 3.15 9.78
C ARG A 94 -6.56 3.79 11.08
N PRO A 95 -7.24 3.68 12.24
CA PRO A 95 -6.69 4.16 13.51
C PRO A 95 -5.31 3.55 13.81
N LEU A 96 -4.34 4.39 14.19
CA LEU A 96 -2.93 4.02 14.39
C LEU A 96 -2.78 2.83 15.36
N ASP A 97 -3.40 2.89 16.53
CA ASP A 97 -3.30 1.82 17.54
C ASP A 97 -3.79 0.47 17.01
N LYS A 98 -4.85 0.46 16.20
CA LYS A 98 -5.36 -0.76 15.58
C LYS A 98 -4.40 -1.28 14.52
N TRP A 99 -3.73 -0.40 13.78
CA TRP A 99 -2.71 -0.77 12.82
C TRP A 99 -1.48 -1.38 13.50
N ILE A 100 -0.94 -0.74 14.55
CA ILE A 100 0.18 -1.26 15.35
C ILE A 100 -0.16 -2.65 15.89
N ASN A 101 -1.31 -2.80 16.54
CA ASN A 101 -1.77 -4.08 17.06
C ASN A 101 -1.89 -5.16 15.97
N SER A 102 -2.31 -4.78 14.76
CA SER A 102 -2.39 -5.71 13.64
C SER A 102 -1.01 -6.14 13.12
N ARG A 103 -0.02 -5.24 13.11
CA ARG A 103 1.37 -5.56 12.75
C ARG A 103 2.04 -6.44 13.79
N LEU A 104 1.81 -6.18 15.08
CA LEU A 104 2.33 -7.00 16.18
C LEU A 104 1.87 -8.47 16.10
N LYS A 105 0.64 -8.71 15.64
CA LYS A 105 0.08 -10.06 15.45
C LYS A 105 0.43 -10.68 14.08
N HIS A 106 1.03 -9.94 13.15
CA HIS A 106 1.22 -10.41 11.79
C HIS A 106 2.24 -11.55 11.71
N GLY A 107 1.89 -12.61 10.98
CA GLY A 107 2.69 -13.83 10.90
C GLY A 107 2.89 -14.51 12.25
N GLY A 108 1.95 -14.37 13.19
CA GLY A 108 2.09 -14.89 14.55
C GLY A 108 3.17 -14.17 15.38
N GLY A 109 3.51 -12.93 15.04
CA GLY A 109 4.57 -12.15 15.69
C GLY A 109 5.92 -12.20 14.96
N THR A 110 6.07 -13.08 13.96
CA THR A 110 7.32 -13.16 13.17
C THR A 110 7.63 -11.87 12.41
N TYR A 111 6.61 -11.06 12.08
CA TYR A 111 6.84 -9.77 11.45
C TYR A 111 7.57 -8.80 12.37
N LEU A 112 7.15 -8.69 13.64
CA LEU A 112 7.88 -7.91 14.66
C LEU A 112 9.32 -8.40 14.79
N GLN A 113 9.53 -9.72 14.92
CA GLN A 113 10.86 -10.31 15.07
C GLN A 113 11.80 -9.97 13.90
N ARG A 114 11.28 -9.91 12.66
CA ARG A 114 12.07 -9.45 11.50
C ARG A 114 12.50 -8.00 11.67
N PHE A 115 11.60 -7.12 12.11
CA PHE A 115 11.93 -5.71 12.36
C PHE A 115 12.96 -5.56 13.47
N GLU A 116 12.81 -6.28 14.58
CA GLU A 116 13.78 -6.30 15.68
C GLU A 116 15.16 -6.72 15.18
N LYS A 117 15.24 -7.76 14.32
CA LYS A 117 16.49 -8.22 13.70
C LYS A 117 17.08 -7.19 12.72
N ILE A 118 16.25 -6.60 11.85
CA ILE A 118 16.71 -5.63 10.84
C ILE A 118 17.31 -4.39 11.51
N TYR A 119 16.71 -3.94 12.61
CA TYR A 119 17.06 -2.66 13.22
C TYR A 119 17.85 -2.77 14.52
N GLY A 120 18.03 -3.97 15.08
CA GLY A 120 18.70 -4.16 16.37
C GLY A 120 17.98 -3.45 17.52
N CYS A 121 16.65 -3.32 17.44
CA CYS A 121 15.84 -2.66 18.45
C CYS A 121 14.90 -3.66 19.11
N ASP A 122 14.51 -3.36 20.35
CA ASP A 122 13.43 -4.08 21.03
C ASP A 122 12.05 -3.69 20.49
N ARG A 123 11.03 -4.42 20.96
CA ARG A 123 9.63 -4.19 20.61
C ARG A 123 9.20 -2.74 20.72
N GLU A 124 9.55 -2.05 21.79
CA GLU A 124 9.14 -0.65 21.99
C GLU A 124 9.82 0.28 20.98
N GLY A 125 11.11 0.06 20.71
CA GLY A 125 11.84 0.76 19.66
C GLY A 125 11.21 0.56 18.29
N ILE A 126 10.76 -0.66 17.97
CA ILE A 126 10.05 -0.95 16.71
C ILE A 126 8.69 -0.26 16.66
N ILE A 127 7.93 -0.25 17.75
CA ILE A 127 6.63 0.44 17.82
C ILE A 127 6.81 1.95 17.58
N ARG A 128 7.74 2.60 18.29
CA ARG A 128 8.06 4.03 18.10
C ARG A 128 8.47 4.34 16.67
N ARG A 129 9.25 3.44 16.04
CA ARG A 129 9.62 3.57 14.63
C ARG A 129 8.40 3.49 13.70
N TRP A 130 7.52 2.51 13.90
CA TRP A 130 6.31 2.38 13.09
C TRP A 130 5.37 3.58 13.25
N GLU A 131 5.23 4.13 14.45
CA GLU A 131 4.47 5.37 14.69
C GLU A 131 5.05 6.55 13.91
N TYR A 132 6.37 6.74 14.00
CA TYR A 132 7.06 7.80 13.25
C TYR A 132 6.89 7.64 11.74
N GLU A 133 7.13 6.44 11.21
CA GLU A 133 6.96 6.12 9.78
C GLU A 133 5.51 6.34 9.33
N TRP A 134 4.54 5.98 10.17
CA TRP A 134 3.12 6.19 9.90
C TRP A 134 2.81 7.67 9.66
N TYR A 135 3.13 8.54 10.63
CA TYR A 135 2.83 9.96 10.53
C TYR A 135 3.62 10.63 9.41
N ARG A 136 4.92 10.30 9.28
CA ARG A 136 5.78 10.83 8.23
C ARG A 136 5.20 10.56 6.85
N HIS A 137 4.89 9.30 6.55
CA HIS A 137 4.40 8.92 5.23
C HIS A 137 3.04 9.54 4.91
N HIS A 138 2.10 9.51 5.87
CA HIS A 138 0.78 10.14 5.67
C HIS A 138 0.91 11.65 5.42
N SER A 139 1.73 12.35 6.20
CA SER A 139 1.99 13.79 6.00
C SER A 139 2.60 14.06 4.62
N ASN A 140 3.62 13.31 4.23
CA ASN A 140 4.32 13.49 2.96
C ASN A 140 3.41 13.25 1.75
N VAL A 141 2.57 12.21 1.79
CA VAL A 141 1.62 11.92 0.71
C VAL A 141 0.55 12.99 0.63
N LEU A 142 -0.05 13.37 1.76
CA LEU A 142 -1.10 14.41 1.77
C LEU A 142 -0.57 15.77 1.31
N GLN A 143 0.66 16.12 1.69
CA GLN A 143 1.31 17.34 1.22
C GLN A 143 1.63 17.29 -0.27
N TYR A 144 2.20 16.20 -0.77
CA TYR A 144 2.56 16.07 -2.18
C TYR A 144 1.35 16.12 -3.12
N PHE A 145 0.21 15.54 -2.70
CA PHE A 145 -1.03 15.55 -3.47
C PHE A 145 -2.00 16.67 -3.08
N TYR A 146 -1.57 17.66 -2.30
CA TYR A 146 -2.44 18.74 -1.85
C TYR A 146 -3.12 19.46 -3.04
N GLY A 147 -4.45 19.55 -3.01
CA GLY A 147 -5.24 20.16 -4.07
C GLY A 147 -5.39 19.32 -5.35
N ARG A 148 -4.92 18.07 -5.38
CA ARG A 148 -5.00 17.19 -6.55
C ARG A 148 -6.13 16.17 -6.41
N GLU A 149 -6.81 15.90 -7.52
CA GLU A 149 -7.95 14.97 -7.57
C GLU A 149 -7.54 13.50 -7.72
N ASN A 150 -6.26 13.23 -7.99
CA ASN A 150 -5.76 11.88 -8.24
C ASN A 150 -5.29 11.13 -6.98
N LEU A 151 -5.60 11.64 -5.78
CA LEU A 151 -5.38 10.96 -4.49
C LEU A 151 -6.72 10.70 -3.78
N LEU A 152 -6.89 9.48 -3.28
CA LEU A 152 -7.95 9.10 -2.35
C LEU A 152 -7.37 8.72 -0.99
N LEU A 153 -7.75 9.45 0.06
CA LEU A 153 -7.62 8.98 1.43
C LEU A 153 -8.76 7.99 1.73
N PHE A 154 -8.41 6.73 1.95
CA PHE A 154 -9.37 5.64 2.11
C PHE A 154 -9.26 4.98 3.49
N ASN A 155 -10.15 5.33 4.40
CA ASN A 155 -10.21 4.73 5.72
C ASN A 155 -10.95 3.39 5.65
N ILE A 156 -10.23 2.29 5.82
CA ILE A 156 -10.78 0.93 5.67
C ILE A 156 -11.79 0.54 6.75
N GLU A 157 -12.03 1.35 7.78
CA GLU A 157 -13.06 1.08 8.80
C GLU A 157 -14.34 1.91 8.58
N LYS A 158 -14.30 2.89 7.67
CA LYS A 158 -15.39 3.87 7.47
C LYS A 158 -15.85 3.95 6.02
N ASP A 159 -14.92 3.76 5.08
CA ASP A 159 -15.18 3.91 3.66
C ASP A 159 -15.54 2.57 3.01
N GLY A 160 -16.37 2.63 1.97
CA GLY A 160 -16.85 1.46 1.23
C GLY A 160 -16.59 1.54 -0.27
N GLY A 161 -17.07 0.54 -1.00
CA GLY A 161 -16.86 0.41 -2.44
C GLY A 161 -17.40 1.58 -3.27
N ASP A 162 -18.43 2.28 -2.80
CA ASP A 162 -18.99 3.45 -3.50
C ASP A 162 -18.00 4.61 -3.58
N LYS A 163 -17.18 4.78 -2.53
CA LYS A 163 -16.11 5.79 -2.53
C LYS A 163 -15.01 5.43 -3.53
N LEU A 164 -14.62 4.15 -3.58
CA LEU A 164 -13.68 3.63 -4.58
C LEU A 164 -14.22 3.81 -6.00
N LYS A 165 -15.49 3.43 -6.23
CA LYS A 165 -16.17 3.59 -7.52
C LYS A 165 -16.18 5.04 -7.99
N SER A 166 -16.58 5.95 -7.10
CA SER A 166 -16.66 7.39 -7.39
C SER A 166 -15.28 7.94 -7.74
N PHE A 167 -14.25 7.58 -6.97
CA PHE A 167 -12.87 8.02 -7.20
C PHE A 167 -12.28 7.49 -8.52
N ILE A 168 -12.56 6.23 -8.86
CA ILE A 168 -12.07 5.62 -10.11
C ILE A 168 -12.78 6.23 -11.33
N GLY A 169 -13.97 6.80 -11.16
CA GLY A 169 -14.73 7.47 -12.23
C GLY A 169 -15.24 6.52 -13.33
N CYS A 170 -15.15 5.20 -13.14
CA CYS A 170 -15.57 4.21 -14.13
C CYS A 170 -16.94 3.61 -13.77
N THR A 171 -17.93 3.81 -14.66
CA THR A 171 -19.31 3.35 -14.46
C THR A 171 -19.45 1.84 -14.35
N LYS A 172 -18.49 1.08 -14.92
CA LYS A 172 -18.44 -0.39 -14.89
C LYS A 172 -17.98 -0.98 -13.56
N ILE A 173 -17.41 -0.18 -12.66
CA ILE A 173 -17.03 -0.65 -11.31
C ILE A 173 -18.30 -1.04 -10.53
N ASN A 174 -18.30 -2.26 -10.00
CA ASN A 174 -19.26 -2.73 -9.02
C ASN A 174 -18.72 -2.51 -7.60
N ALA A 175 -19.31 -1.54 -6.91
CA ALA A 175 -18.96 -1.17 -5.53
C ALA A 175 -19.15 -2.33 -4.53
N SER A 176 -20.12 -3.22 -4.75
CA SER A 176 -20.43 -4.33 -3.84
C SER A 176 -19.33 -5.40 -3.74
N PHE A 177 -18.33 -5.35 -4.63
CA PHE A 177 -17.17 -6.23 -4.59
C PHE A 177 -16.14 -5.84 -3.53
N TYR A 178 -16.24 -4.64 -2.96
CA TYR A 178 -15.42 -4.25 -1.82
C TYR A 178 -15.98 -4.89 -0.55
N ARG A 179 -15.17 -5.74 0.08
CA ARG A 179 -15.53 -6.50 1.29
C ARG A 179 -14.31 -6.59 2.20
N HIS A 180 -14.52 -6.63 3.51
CA HIS A 180 -13.44 -6.81 4.47
C HIS A 180 -12.95 -8.27 4.50
N ASP A 181 -12.13 -8.61 3.52
CA ASP A 181 -11.45 -9.90 3.44
C ASP A 181 -10.24 -9.87 4.40
N HIS A 182 -10.11 -10.88 5.29
CA HIS A 182 -9.12 -10.99 6.39
C HIS A 182 -9.36 -10.11 7.63
N ARG A 183 -10.51 -10.30 8.30
CA ARG A 183 -10.65 -9.86 9.69
C ARG A 183 -9.72 -10.71 10.56
N THR A 184 -8.73 -10.08 11.18
CA THR A 184 -8.08 -10.67 12.36
C THR A 184 -9.16 -10.71 13.43
N VAL A 185 -9.72 -11.89 13.70
CA VAL A 185 -10.66 -12.08 14.80
C VAL A 185 -9.92 -11.65 16.07
N SER A 186 -10.49 -10.67 16.75
CA SER A 186 -9.93 -10.02 17.94
C SER A 186 -9.72 -11.02 19.06
#